data_AF-A0A8X7BX91-F1
#
_entry.id   AF-A0A8X7BX91-F1
#
_cell.length_a   1.000
_cell.length_b   1.000
_cell.length_c   1.000
_cell.angle_alpha   90.00
_cell.angle_beta   90.00
_cell.angle_gamma   90.00
#
_symmetry.space_group_name_H-M   'P 1'
#
loop_
_entity.id
_entity.type
_entity.pdbx_description
1 polymer ?
#
loop_
_entity_poly.entity_id
_entity_poly.type
_entity_poly.pdbx_seq_one_letter_code
_entity_poly.pdbx_strand_id
1 'polypeptide(L)' 'MTLEELKVVELDLIEVNDASNCCVVQFVPTIPQCSMATLIGLAIKVQLLRLLPARFK' A
#
# COMPACT_ATOMS: atom_id res chain seq x y z
N MET A 1 -14.89 -8.23 -6.58
CA MET A 1 -14.29 -8.32 -5.23
C MET A 1 -13.12 -7.35 -5.19
N THR A 2 -13.27 -6.26 -4.45
CA THR A 2 -12.25 -5.20 -4.32
C THR A 2 -11.46 -5.38 -3.02
N LEU A 3 -10.24 -4.83 -2.95
CA LEU A 3 -9.36 -4.94 -1.76
C LEU A 3 -9.93 -4.25 -0.51
N GLU A 4 -10.85 -3.32 -0.71
CA GLU A 4 -11.58 -2.60 0.34
C GLU A 4 -12.62 -3.51 1.03
N GLU A 5 -13.23 -4.45 0.30
CA GLU A 5 -14.21 -5.42 0.84
C GLU A 5 -13.58 -6.46 1.77
N LEU A 6 -12.24 -6.57 1.80
CA LEU A 6 -11.49 -7.56 2.58
C LEU A 6 -10.74 -6.96 3.80
N LYS A 7 -10.92 -5.68 4.12
CA LYS A 7 -10.17 -4.96 5.19
C LYS A 7 -8.63 -5.06 5.05
N VAL A 8 -8.12 -5.11 3.82
CA VAL A 8 -6.68 -5.37 3.58
C VAL A 8 -5.83 -4.12 3.78
N VAL A 9 -6.42 -2.93 3.68
CA VAL A 9 -5.71 -1.65 3.84
C VAL A 9 -6.62 -0.69 4.63
N GLU A 10 -6.13 -0.20 5.76
CA GLU A 10 -6.75 0.86 6.54
C GLU A 10 -5.92 2.14 6.40
N LEU A 11 -6.56 3.31 6.38
CA LEU A 11 -5.86 4.61 6.26
C LEU A 11 -4.85 4.81 7.40
N ASP A 12 -5.14 4.25 8.58
CA ASP A 12 -4.30 4.34 9.77
C ASP A 12 -2.95 3.62 9.63
N LEU A 13 -2.78 2.80 8.58
CA LEU A 13 -1.55 2.07 8.29
C LEU A 13 -0.67 2.75 7.21
N ILE A 14 -1.04 3.96 6.79
CA ILE A 14 -0.33 4.73 5.76
C ILE A 14 0.30 5.97 6.40
N GLU A 15 1.63 6.02 6.40
CA GLU A 15 2.40 7.18 6.86
C GLU A 15 3.08 7.86 5.67
N VAL A 16 2.77 9.14 5.45
CA VAL A 16 3.38 9.96 4.40
C VAL A 16 4.19 11.08 5.03
N ASN A 17 5.50 11.07 4.77
CA ASN A 17 6.42 12.13 5.14
C ASN A 17 6.88 12.87 3.88
N ASP A 18 6.26 14.03 3.62
CA ASP A 18 6.58 14.87 2.47
C ASP A 18 7.95 15.54 2.58
N ALA A 19 8.42 15.82 3.80
CA ALA A 19 9.72 16.46 4.02
C ALA A 19 10.89 15.51 3.70
N SER A 20 10.73 14.21 4.01
CA SER A 20 11.73 13.19 3.71
C SER A 20 11.49 12.45 2.40
N ASN A 21 10.43 12.81 1.65
CA ASN A 21 9.93 12.08 0.48
C ASN A 21 9.73 10.57 0.75
N CYS A 22 9.28 10.21 1.96
CA CYS A 22 9.04 8.80 2.31
C CYS A 22 7.54 8.54 2.45
N CYS A 23 7.07 7.43 1.89
CA CYS A 23 5.74 6.90 2.11
C CYS A 23 5.86 5.46 2.59
N VAL A 24 5.37 5.19 3.79
CA VAL A 24 5.36 3.86 4.40
C VAL A 24 3.93 3.36 4.39
N VAL A 25 3.72 2.19 3.80
CA VAL A 25 2.41 1.53 3.79
C VAL A 25 2.53 0.16 4.45
N GLN A 26 1.77 -0.02 5.52
CA GLN A 26 1.57 -1.31 6.15
C GLN A 26 0.23 -1.90 5.68
N PHE A 27 0.20 -3.20 5.45
CA PHE A 27 -1.02 -3.93 5.11
C PHE A 27 -0.96 -5.32 5.71
N VAL A 28 -2.09 -5.83 6.20
CA VAL A 28 -2.17 -7.15 6.83
C VAL A 28 -2.95 -8.07 5.89
N PRO A 29 -2.32 -9.06 5.24
CA PRO A 29 -3.07 -10.06 4.50
C PRO A 29 -3.94 -10.86 5.47
N THR A 30 -5.24 -10.93 5.21
CA THR A 30 -6.24 -11.58 6.07
C THR A 30 -6.00 -13.09 6.27
N ILE A 31 -5.12 -13.73 5.48
CA ILE A 31 -4.69 -15.13 5.64
C ILE A 31 -3.15 -15.23 5.54
N PRO A 32 -2.45 -15.79 6.53
CA PRO A 32 -0.99 -15.72 6.67
C PRO A 32 -0.17 -16.56 5.66
N GLN A 33 -0.80 -17.26 4.70
CA GLN A 33 -0.11 -18.09 3.69
C GLN A 33 -0.52 -17.79 2.24
N CYS A 34 -1.00 -16.59 1.93
CA CYS A 34 -1.47 -16.29 0.58
C CYS A 34 -0.42 -15.57 -0.28
N SER A 35 -0.12 -16.18 -1.44
CA SER A 35 0.61 -15.61 -2.58
C SER A 35 0.09 -14.24 -3.05
N MET A 36 -1.10 -13.84 -2.60
CA MET A 36 -1.73 -12.54 -2.89
C MET A 36 -1.13 -11.38 -2.11
N ALA A 37 -0.40 -11.60 -1.01
CA ALA A 37 0.26 -10.52 -0.27
C ALA A 37 1.23 -9.72 -1.16
N THR A 38 1.98 -10.43 -2.01
CA THR A 38 2.89 -9.82 -2.99
C THR A 38 2.12 -9.04 -4.07
N LEU A 39 0.99 -9.57 -4.55
CA LEU A 39 0.15 -8.88 -5.54
C LEU A 39 -0.47 -7.60 -4.97
N ILE A 40 -0.92 -7.65 -3.72
CA ILE A 40 -1.43 -6.48 -2.98
C ILE A 40 -0.33 -5.43 -2.84
N GLY A 41 0.85 -5.83 -2.36
CA GLY A 41 1.98 -4.91 -2.22
C GLY A 41 2.41 -4.29 -3.56
N LEU A 42 2.44 -5.07 -4.63
CA LEU A 42 2.73 -4.57 -5.99
C LEU A 42 1.64 -3.60 -6.49
N ALA A 43 0.37 -3.92 -6.30
CA ALA A 43 -0.74 -3.05 -6.69
C ALA A 43 -0.68 -1.71 -5.96
N ILE A 44 -0.49 -1.72 -4.64
CA ILE A 44 -0.31 -0.51 -3.82
C ILE A 44 0.88 0.30 -4.32
N LYS A 45 2.04 -0.35 -4.51
CA LYS A 45 3.26 0.32 -5.00
C LYS A 45 3.03 1.00 -6.35
N VAL A 46 2.39 0.31 -7.30
CA VAL A 46 2.09 0.87 -8.63
C VAL A 46 1.12 2.06 -8.53
N GLN A 47 0.09 1.97 -7.68
CA GLN A 47 -0.83 3.09 -7.47
C GLN A 47 -0.13 4.31 -6.86
N LEU A 48 0.70 4.11 -5.83
CA LEU A 48 1.47 5.19 -5.22
C LEU A 48 2.45 5.81 -6.21
N LEU A 49 3.14 5.02 -7.03
CA LEU A 49 4.04 5.54 -8.07
C LEU A 49 3.32 6.37 -9.14
N ARG A 50 2.01 6.15 -9.36
CA ARG A 50 1.20 6.93 -10.30
C ARG A 50 0.61 8.20 -9.69
N LEU A 51 0.33 8.18 -8.39
CA LEU A 51 -0.37 9.27 -7.68
C LEU A 51 0.58 10.22 -6.94
N LEU A 52 1.71 9.71 -6.42
CA LEU A 52 2.68 10.54 -5.72
C LEU A 52 3.52 11.35 -6.71
N PRO A 53 3.93 12.58 -6.35
CA PRO A 53 4.83 13.37 -7.17
C PRO A 53 6.17 12.65 -7.37
N ALA A 54 6.83 12.89 -8.52
CA ALA A 54 8.05 12.19 -8.91
C ALA A 54 9.22 12.26 -7.89
N ARG A 55 9.16 13.19 -6.93
CA ARG A 55 10.12 13.30 -5.82
C ARG A 55 10.08 12.14 -4.82
N PHE A 56 8.99 11.37 -4.81
CA PHE A 56 8.81 10.17 -3.97
C PHE A 56 9.30 8.87 -4.65
N LYS A 57 9.92 8.97 -5.83
CA LYS A 57 10.29 7.84 -6.67
C LYS A 57 11.67 7.29 -6.36
#